data_AF-A0A1B6EZC0-F1
#
_entry.id   AF-A0A1B6EZC0-F1
#
_cell.length_a   1.000
_cell.length_b   1.000
_cell.length_c   1.000
_cell.angle_alpha   90.00
_cell.angle_beta   90.00
_cell.angle_gamma   90.00
#
_symmetry.space_group_name_H-M   'P 1'
#
loop_
_entity.id
_entity.type
_entity.pdbx_description
1 polymer ?
#
loop_
_entity_poly.entity_id
_entity_poly.type
_entity_poly.pdbx_seq_one_letter_code
_entity_poly.pdbx_strand_id
1 'polypeptide(L)'
;CYIDTCDLDGESNLKQRQVARGFVEKQDMFSPQLFRSMVEVDAPTTKIYRFHGAIVHPTGERVPVGTDNLLLRECILKNTDFVEGIVVYAGHETKAMLNNNG
;
A
#
# COMPACT_ATOMS: atom_id res chain seq x y z
N CYS A 1 3.35 -1.63 -9.98
CA CYS A 1 4.72 -2.12 -9.77
C CYS A 1 4.72 -3.61 -9.48
N TYR A 2 5.89 -4.24 -9.42
CA TYR A 2 6.06 -5.60 -8.89
C TYR A 2 6.87 -5.55 -7.61
N ILE A 3 6.51 -6.40 -6.65
CA ILE A 3 7.26 -6.56 -5.41
C ILE A 3 7.66 -8.02 -5.21
N ASP A 4 8.86 -8.19 -4.68
CA ASP A 4 9.35 -9.44 -4.11
C ASP A 4 9.15 -9.37 -2.59
N THR A 5 8.65 -10.46 -2.01
CA THR A 5 8.37 -10.58 -0.58
C THR A 5 9.02 -11.81 0.03
N CYS A 6 10.02 -12.41 -0.63
CA CYS A 6 10.67 -13.63 -0.16
C CYS A 6 11.17 -13.52 1.29
N ASP A 7 11.60 -12.33 1.72
CA ASP A 7 12.05 -12.09 3.10
C ASP A 7 10.90 -12.05 4.13
N LEU A 8 9.66 -11.86 3.69
CA LEU A 8 8.46 -11.82 4.54
C LEU A 8 7.73 -13.16 4.61
N ASP A 9 7.68 -13.91 3.51
CA ASP A 9 6.83 -15.09 3.36
C ASP A 9 7.51 -16.31 2.72
N GLY A 10 8.76 -16.17 2.26
CA GLY A 10 9.47 -17.24 1.55
C GLY A 10 8.99 -17.49 0.13
N GLU A 11 8.05 -16.70 -0.39
CA GLU A 11 7.56 -16.85 -1.75
C GLU A 11 8.46 -16.10 -2.74
N SER A 12 8.97 -16.81 -3.76
CA SER A 12 9.83 -16.25 -4.80
C SER A 12 9.09 -15.58 -5.96
N ASN A 13 7.76 -15.74 -6.02
CA ASN A 13 6.95 -15.15 -7.08
C ASN A 13 6.78 -13.65 -6.87
N LEU A 14 6.95 -12.89 -7.95
CA LEU A 14 6.65 -11.46 -7.93
C LEU A 14 5.15 -11.22 -7.76
N LYS A 15 4.81 -10.34 -6.82
CA LYS A 15 3.44 -9.90 -6.57
C LYS A 15 3.19 -8.57 -7.27
N GLN A 16 2.17 -8.52 -8.13
CA GLN A 16 1.79 -7.29 -8.80
C GLN A 16 1.05 -6.36 -7.82
N ARG A 17 1.37 -5.08 -7.87
CA ARG A 17 0.71 -4.01 -7.11
C ARG A 17 0.27 -2.89 -8.05
N GLN A 18 -0.90 -2.34 -7.77
CA GLN A 18 -1.57 -1.37 -8.63
C GLN A 18 -1.97 -0.13 -7.83
N VAL A 19 -2.04 1.01 -8.51
CA VAL A 19 -2.62 2.23 -7.94
C VAL A 19 -4.12 2.00 -7.69
N ALA A 20 -4.68 2.68 -6.68
CA ALA A 20 -6.11 2.63 -6.39
C ALA A 20 -6.93 2.93 -7.66
N ARG A 21 -7.90 2.06 -7.99
CA ARG A 21 -8.75 2.22 -9.17
C ARG A 21 -9.53 3.52 -9.09
N GLY A 22 -9.67 4.24 -10.20
CA GLY A 22 -10.32 5.56 -10.22
C GLY A 22 -9.44 6.73 -9.75
N PHE A 23 -8.24 6.48 -9.17
CA PHE A 23 -7.26 7.54 -8.96
C PHE A 23 -6.63 7.97 -10.28
N VAL A 24 -6.15 7.00 -11.07
CA VAL A 24 -5.52 7.24 -12.38
C VAL A 24 -6.48 7.91 -13.37
N GLU A 25 -7.77 7.58 -13.30
CA GLU A 25 -8.81 8.18 -14.16
C GLU A 25 -9.06 9.67 -13.86
N LYS A 26 -8.73 10.12 -12.65
CA LYS A 26 -8.93 11.51 -12.20
C LYS A 26 -7.64 12.32 -12.17
N GLN A 27 -6.50 11.66 -12.06
CA GLN A 27 -5.21 12.31 -11.90
C GLN A 27 -4.11 11.44 -12.53
N ASP A 28 -3.59 11.88 -13.68
CA ASP A 28 -2.59 11.17 -14.47
C ASP A 28 -1.24 11.06 -13.76
N MET A 29 -0.87 12.08 -12.97
CA MET A 29 0.32 12.09 -12.13
C MET A 29 0.01 12.40 -10.67
N PHE A 30 0.53 11.61 -9.75
CA PHE A 30 0.46 11.90 -8.32
C PHE A 30 1.28 13.16 -8.00
N SER A 31 0.68 14.09 -7.26
CA SER A 31 1.37 15.27 -6.73
C SER A 31 1.07 15.37 -5.25
N PRO A 32 2.05 15.08 -4.38
CA PRO A 32 1.84 15.11 -2.93
C PRO A 32 1.29 16.46 -2.43
N GLN A 33 1.71 17.57 -3.04
CA GLN A 33 1.28 18.92 -2.66
C GLN A 33 -0.19 19.21 -2.96
N LEU A 34 -0.79 18.48 -3.91
CA LEU A 34 -2.18 18.64 -4.32
C LEU A 34 -3.10 17.58 -3.68
N PHE A 35 -2.54 16.60 -2.99
CA PHE A 35 -3.30 15.52 -2.38
C PHE A 35 -4.11 16.03 -1.17
N ARG A 36 -5.43 16.16 -1.35
CA ARG A 36 -6.37 16.63 -0.31
C ARG A 36 -7.33 15.55 0.21
N SER A 37 -7.08 14.29 -0.14
CA SER A 37 -7.95 13.18 0.28
C SER A 37 -7.47 12.60 1.61
N MET A 38 -8.37 11.95 2.35
CA MET A 38 -8.03 11.21 3.57
C MET A 38 -7.83 9.74 3.23
N VAL A 39 -6.85 9.09 3.86
CA VAL A 39 -6.66 7.63 3.74
C VAL A 39 -7.13 7.00 5.04
N GLU A 40 -8.27 6.31 5.00
CA GLU A 40 -8.81 5.53 6.12
C GLU A 40 -8.35 4.08 5.98
N VAL A 41 -7.75 3.51 7.03
CA VAL A 41 -7.29 2.12 7.04
C VAL A 41 -7.67 1.45 8.35
N ASP A 42 -7.83 0.12 8.33
CA ASP A 42 -7.96 -0.67 9.54
C ASP A 42 -6.75 -0.49 10.47
N ALA A 43 -6.93 -0.76 11.76
CA ALA A 43 -5.82 -0.82 12.71
C ALA A 43 -4.76 -1.85 12.27
N PRO A 44 -3.49 -1.67 12.65
CA PRO A 44 -2.44 -2.63 12.36
C PRO A 44 -2.80 -4.06 12.82
N THR A 45 -2.54 -5.06 11.98
CA THR A 45 -2.80 -6.48 12.29
C THR A 45 -1.69 -7.37 11.75
N THR A 46 -1.49 -8.53 12.38
CA THR A 46 -0.53 -9.57 11.95
C THR A 46 -0.93 -10.26 10.64
N LYS A 47 -2.14 -10.05 10.13
CA LYS A 47 -2.60 -10.65 8.86
C LYS A 47 -1.90 -9.96 7.68
N ILE A 48 -0.75 -10.50 7.24
CA ILE A 48 0.13 -9.89 6.22
C ILE A 48 -0.61 -9.56 4.93
N TYR A 49 -1.42 -10.48 4.41
CA TYR A 49 -2.15 -10.30 3.15
C TYR A 49 -3.55 -9.72 3.29
N ARG A 50 -3.93 -9.25 4.49
CA ARG A 50 -5.23 -8.62 4.70
C ARG A 50 -5.05 -7.13 4.95
N PHE A 51 -5.54 -6.33 4.02
CA PHE A 51 -5.61 -4.88 4.14
C PHE A 51 -6.94 -4.39 3.57
N HIS A 52 -7.64 -3.58 4.35
CA HIS A 52 -8.84 -2.86 3.91
C HIS A 52 -8.68 -1.40 4.29
N GLY A 53 -9.03 -0.54 3.35
CA GLY A 53 -9.08 0.88 3.56
C GLY A 53 -9.85 1.57 2.45
N ALA A 54 -9.89 2.90 2.51
CA ALA A 54 -10.42 3.72 1.45
C ALA A 54 -9.67 5.06 1.38
N ILE A 55 -9.53 5.57 0.15
CA ILE A 55 -9.24 6.97 -0.08
C ILE A 55 -10.59 7.71 -0.10
N VAL A 56 -10.76 8.67 0.80
CA VAL A 56 -11.96 9.49 0.93
C VAL A 56 -11.67 10.87 0.38
N HIS A 57 -12.30 11.20 -0.74
CA HIS A 57 -12.15 12.50 -1.38
C HIS A 57 -12.96 13.59 -0.65
N PRO A 58 -12.59 14.88 -0.79
CA PRO A 58 -13.37 15.99 -0.23
C PRO A 58 -14.84 16.04 -0.69
N THR A 59 -15.15 15.43 -1.83
CA THR A 59 -16.51 15.29 -2.37
C THR A 59 -17.37 14.28 -1.60
N GLY A 60 -16.77 13.49 -0.69
CA GLY A 60 -17.40 12.38 0.01
C GLY A 60 -17.31 11.05 -0.76
N GLU A 61 -16.77 11.05 -1.97
CA GLU A 61 -16.54 9.82 -2.74
C GLU A 61 -15.47 8.96 -2.07
N ARG A 62 -15.74 7.64 -2.00
CA ARG A 62 -14.85 6.65 -1.39
C ARG A 62 -14.31 5.70 -2.44
N VAL A 63 -12.98 5.65 -2.57
CA VAL A 63 -12.27 4.70 -3.42
C VAL A 63 -11.68 3.60 -2.54
N PRO A 64 -12.14 2.35 -2.64
CA PRO A 64 -11.62 1.26 -1.82
C PRO A 64 -10.16 0.95 -2.18
N VAL A 65 -9.35 0.66 -1.16
CA VAL A 65 -7.99 0.17 -1.31
C VAL A 65 -7.83 -1.15 -0.56
N GLY A 66 -7.10 -2.08 -1.18
CA GLY A 66 -6.88 -3.43 -0.66
C GLY A 66 -5.41 -3.84 -0.72
N THR A 67 -5.14 -5.12 -0.46
CA THR A 67 -3.78 -5.68 -0.46
C THR A 67 -3.02 -5.42 -1.76
N ASP A 68 -3.73 -5.36 -2.90
CA ASP A 68 -3.13 -5.06 -4.21
C ASP A 68 -2.62 -3.61 -4.34
N ASN A 69 -3.01 -2.73 -3.42
CA ASN A 69 -2.55 -1.33 -3.36
C ASN A 69 -1.50 -1.10 -2.27
N LEU A 70 -1.16 -2.13 -1.49
CA LEU A 70 -0.25 -2.01 -0.34
C LEU A 70 1.15 -2.51 -0.67
N LEU A 71 2.16 -1.69 -0.36
CA LEU A 71 3.55 -2.11 -0.29
C LEU A 71 3.92 -2.38 1.16
N LEU A 72 4.58 -3.51 1.42
CA LEU A 72 4.97 -3.91 2.76
C LEU A 72 6.39 -3.41 3.06
N ARG A 73 6.66 -3.07 4.31
CA ARG A 73 8.04 -2.94 4.79
C ARG A 73 8.78 -4.25 4.49
N GLU A 74 10.04 -4.16 4.08
CA GLU A 74 10.91 -5.30 3.69
C GLU A 74 10.56 -5.99 2.36
N CYS A 75 9.53 -5.53 1.63
CA CYS A 75 9.41 -5.93 0.23
C CYS A 75 10.46 -5.22 -0.64
N ILE A 76 10.88 -5.88 -1.72
CA ILE A 76 11.83 -5.32 -2.68
C ILE A 76 11.06 -4.94 -3.95
N LEU A 77 11.19 -3.68 -4.37
CA LEU A 77 10.64 -3.23 -5.65
C LEU A 77 11.41 -3.88 -6.81
N LYS A 78 10.68 -4.45 -7.78
CA LYS A 78 11.25 -5.12 -8.96
C LYS A 78 10.57 -4.59 -10.22
N ASN A 79 11.31 -4.53 -11.32
CA ASN A 79 10.80 -4.15 -12.64
C ASN A 79 9.99 -2.84 -12.62
N THR A 80 10.41 -1.88 -11.80
CA THR A 80 9.78 -0.58 -11.62
C THR A 80 10.85 0.36 -11.09
N ASP A 81 11.06 1.51 -11.72
CA ASP A 81 12.12 2.44 -11.35
C ASP A 81 11.88 3.09 -9.98
N PHE A 82 10.67 3.59 -9.78
CA PHE A 82 10.24 4.20 -8.53
C PHE A 82 8.74 4.05 -8.32
N VAL A 83 8.31 4.31 -7.09
CA VAL A 83 6.90 4.41 -6.72
C VAL A 83 6.72 5.65 -5.86
N GLU A 84 5.58 6.30 -6.02
CA GLU A 84 5.12 7.33 -5.09
C GLU A 84 3.93 6.80 -4.31
N GLY A 85 3.85 7.12 -3.02
CA GLY A 85 2.82 6.58 -2.15
C GLY A 85 2.75 7.29 -0.82
N ILE A 86 1.78 6.85 0.00
CA ILE A 86 1.50 7.39 1.32
C ILE A 86 1.80 6.30 2.35
N VAL A 87 2.54 6.65 3.40
CA VAL A 87 2.83 5.74 4.51
C VAL A 87 1.60 5.65 5.41
N VAL A 88 1.04 4.45 5.56
CA VAL A 88 -0.14 4.19 6.39
C VAL A 88 0.18 3.49 7.73
N TYR A 89 1.33 2.81 7.82
CA TYR A 89 1.85 2.23 9.06
C TYR A 89 3.35 2.49 9.15
N ALA A 90 3.86 2.80 10.34
CA ALA A 90 5.27 3.10 10.57
C ALA A 90 5.84 2.35 11.77
N GLY A 91 7.16 2.11 11.79
CA GLY A 91 7.84 1.47 12.90
C GLY A 91 7.27 0.08 13.25
N HIS A 92 6.97 -0.13 14.53
CA HIS A 92 6.43 -1.38 15.08
C HIS A 92 4.99 -1.68 14.66
N GLU A 93 4.28 -0.71 14.06
CA GLU A 93 2.93 -0.91 13.53
C GLU A 93 2.95 -1.51 12.12
N THR A 94 4.11 -1.57 11.47
CA THR A 94 4.20 -2.23 10.16
C THR A 94 3.91 -3.73 10.27
N LYS A 95 3.19 -4.28 9.29
CA LYS A 95 2.85 -5.71 9.26
C LYS A 95 4.07 -6.63 9.35
N ALA A 96 5.20 -6.22 8.76
CA ALA A 96 6.47 -6.93 8.88
C ALA A 96 6.92 -7.01 10.34
N MET A 97 6.98 -5.88 11.05
CA MET A 97 7.38 -5.84 12.46
C MET A 97 6.40 -6.53 13.41
N LEU A 98 5.10 -6.51 13.10
CA LEU A 98 4.10 -7.24 13.88
C LEU A 98 4.23 -8.76 13.76
N ASN A 99 4.80 -9.26 12.66
CA ASN A 99 5.02 -10.70 12.45
C ASN A 99 6.45 -11.13 12.75
N ASN A 100 7.38 -10.17 12.81
CA ASN A 100 8.74 -10.41 13.25
C ASN A 100 8.75 -10.33 14.78
N ASN A 101 8.43 -11.45 15.43
CA ASN A 101 8.71 -11.64 16.84
C ASN A 101 10.25 -11.65 16.98
N GLY A 102 10.83 -10.48 17.26
CA GLY A 102 12.26 -10.35 17.54
C GLY A 102 12.75 -11.38 18.57
#